data_AF-A0A524RQU0-F1
#
_entry.id   AF-A0A524RQU0-F1
#
_cell.length_a   1.000
_cell.length_b   1.000
_cell.length_c   1.000
_cell.angle_alpha   90.00
_cell.angle_beta   90.00
_cell.angle_gamma   90.00
#
_symmetry.space_group_name_H-M   'P 1'
#
loop_
_entity.id
_entity.type
_entity.pdbx_description
1 polymer ?
#
loop_
_entity_poly.entity_id
_entity_poly.type
_entity_poly.pdbx_seq_one_letter_code
_entity_poly.pdbx_strand_id
1 'polypeptide(L)'
;MIRVKINPELLHWARERSGIAQEVLAEKFKKLPDWEDGEAQPTLKQVEAFAHAVHVPVGYLFLTDPPQESIPISDFRTIAGKAVRRPSPNLLDTIYTCQEQQSWYRDFVLITRQPKLDFVG
;
A
#
# COMPACT_ATOMS: atom_id res chain seq x y z
N MET A 1 -18.12 21.25 -4.89
CA MET A 1 -17.29 20.05 -4.63
C MET A 1 -15.85 20.40 -4.99
N ILE A 2 -14.88 20.20 -4.10
CA ILE A 2 -13.48 20.58 -4.33
C ILE A 2 -12.86 19.57 -5.30
N ARG A 3 -12.35 20.06 -6.43
CA ARG A 3 -11.53 19.27 -7.36
C ARG A 3 -10.07 19.39 -6.97
N VAL A 4 -9.35 18.30 -7.16
CA VAL A 4 -7.94 18.21 -6.79
C VAL A 4 -7.12 17.79 -8.01
N LYS A 5 -5.97 18.44 -8.17
CA LYS A 5 -5.00 18.05 -9.18
C LYS A 5 -4.23 16.85 -8.64
N ILE A 6 -4.20 15.77 -9.41
CA ILE A 6 -3.45 14.54 -9.12
C ILE A 6 -2.54 14.25 -10.30
N ASN A 7 -1.35 13.71 -10.00
CA ASN A 7 -0.45 13.21 -11.02
C ASN A 7 -1.03 11.92 -11.64
N PRO A 8 -1.31 11.87 -12.94
CA PRO A 8 -1.88 10.66 -13.56
C PRO A 8 -1.01 9.42 -13.40
N GLU A 9 0.32 9.58 -13.34
CA GLU A 9 1.27 8.49 -13.04
C GLU A 9 0.97 7.80 -11.70
N LEU A 10 0.49 8.53 -10.70
CA LEU A 10 0.12 7.96 -9.40
C LEU A 10 -1.19 7.18 -9.45
N LEU A 11 -2.13 7.56 -10.33
CA LEU A 11 -3.35 6.80 -10.54
C LEU A 11 -3.04 5.47 -11.24
N HIS A 12 -2.20 5.51 -12.27
CA HIS A 12 -1.70 4.31 -12.95
C HIS A 12 -0.94 3.40 -11.99
N TRP A 13 0.01 3.94 -11.23
CA TRP A 13 0.75 3.17 -10.24
C TRP A 13 -0.17 2.51 -9.21
N ALA A 14 -1.13 3.25 -8.66
CA ALA A 14 -2.05 2.73 -7.65
C ALA A 14 -2.95 1.61 -8.23
N ARG A 15 -3.42 1.77 -9.47
CA ARG A 15 -4.18 0.75 -10.20
C ARG A 15 -3.34 -0.52 -10.39
N GLU A 16 -2.16 -0.41 -10.98
CA GLU A 16 -1.27 -1.56 -11.22
C GLU A 16 -0.89 -2.27 -9.92
N ARG A 17 -0.58 -1.50 -8.87
CA ARG A 17 -0.25 -2.02 -7.54
C ARG A 17 -1.39 -2.83 -6.92
N SER A 18 -2.63 -2.44 -7.15
CA SER A 18 -3.80 -3.13 -6.58
C SER A 18 -3.99 -4.54 -7.14
N GLY A 19 -3.49 -4.81 -8.35
CA GLY A 19 -3.75 -6.06 -9.07
C GLY A 19 -5.21 -6.26 -9.49
N ILE A 20 -6.07 -5.24 -9.31
CA ILE A 20 -7.47 -5.28 -9.73
C ILE A 20 -7.54 -5.05 -11.24
N ALA A 21 -8.35 -5.85 -11.94
CA ALA A 21 -8.57 -5.71 -13.37
C ALA A 21 -9.11 -4.31 -13.72
N GLN A 22 -8.63 -3.74 -14.82
CA GLN A 22 -8.96 -2.38 -15.23
C GLN A 22 -10.46 -2.22 -15.47
N GLU A 23 -11.11 -3.24 -16.02
CA GLU A 23 -12.55 -3.27 -16.32
C GLU A 23 -13.37 -3.12 -15.03
N VAL A 24 -12.97 -3.80 -13.96
CA VAL A 24 -13.64 -3.74 -12.65
C VAL A 24 -13.52 -2.33 -12.04
N LEU A 25 -12.35 -1.70 -12.17
CA LEU A 25 -12.16 -0.32 -11.71
C LEU A 25 -12.90 0.69 -12.59
N ALA A 26 -12.97 0.46 -13.90
CA ALA A 26 -13.69 1.34 -14.83
C ALA A 26 -15.21 1.29 -14.61
N GLU A 27 -15.79 0.15 -14.23
CA GLU A 27 -17.19 0.06 -13.85
C GLU A 27 -17.51 0.92 -12.62
N LYS A 28 -16.65 0.88 -11.61
CA LYS A 28 -16.81 1.64 -10.35
C LYS A 28 -16.45 3.12 -10.50
N PHE A 29 -15.44 3.43 -11.31
CA PHE A 29 -14.91 4.77 -11.55
C PHE A 29 -14.91 5.07 -13.05
N LYS A 30 -16.08 5.40 -13.59
CA LYS A 30 -16.28 5.63 -15.04
C LYS A 30 -15.37 6.70 -15.65
N LYS A 31 -14.88 7.64 -14.85
CA LYS A 31 -13.99 8.74 -15.28
C LYS A 31 -12.51 8.46 -14.99
N LEU A 32 -12.17 7.26 -14.51
CA LEU A 32 -10.79 6.88 -14.24
C LEU A 32 -9.90 7.04 -15.49
N PRO A 33 -10.31 6.62 -16.71
CA PRO A 33 -9.52 6.87 -17.92
C PRO A 33 -9.23 8.36 -18.13
N ASP A 34 -10.25 9.22 -18.06
CA ASP A 34 -10.09 10.68 -18.19
C ASP A 34 -9.13 11.28 -17.14
N TRP A 35 -9.05 10.67 -15.95
CA TRP A 35 -8.12 11.11 -14.89
C TRP A 35 -6.69 10.64 -15.14
N GLU A 36 -6.54 9.41 -15.66
CA GLU A 36 -5.26 8.81 -16.07
C GLU A 36 -4.67 9.49 -17.32
N ASP A 37 -5.51 10.01 -18.21
CA ASP A 37 -5.08 10.81 -19.37
C ASP A 37 -4.87 12.31 -19.03
N GLY A 38 -5.27 12.72 -17.81
CA GLY A 38 -5.17 14.11 -17.35
C GLY A 38 -6.21 15.06 -17.98
N GLU A 39 -7.18 14.53 -18.72
CA GLU A 39 -8.27 15.29 -19.36
C GLU A 39 -9.29 15.82 -18.36
N ALA A 40 -9.44 15.14 -17.21
CA ALA A 40 -10.34 15.54 -16.14
C ALA A 40 -9.69 15.44 -14.76
N GLN A 41 -10.14 16.31 -13.84
CA GLN A 41 -9.72 16.27 -12.44
C GLN A 41 -10.81 15.65 -11.55
N PRO A 42 -10.49 14.64 -10.73
CA PRO A 42 -11.40 14.09 -9.76
C PRO A 42 -11.71 15.09 -8.63
N THR A 43 -12.82 14.85 -7.94
CA THR A 43 -13.11 15.51 -6.66
C THR A 43 -12.37 14.80 -5.53
N LEU A 44 -12.07 15.50 -4.42
CA LEU A 44 -11.40 14.89 -3.27
C LEU A 44 -12.11 13.61 -2.78
N LYS A 45 -13.45 13.62 -2.74
CA LYS A 45 -14.26 12.43 -2.38
C LYS A 45 -14.06 11.26 -3.33
N GLN A 46 -13.91 11.53 -4.64
CA GLN A 46 -13.65 10.47 -5.62
C GLN A 46 -12.25 9.88 -5.44
N VAL A 47 -11.28 10.71 -5.10
CA VAL A 47 -9.91 10.28 -4.81
C VAL A 47 -9.86 9.42 -3.56
N GLU A 48 -10.52 9.84 -2.48
CA GLU A 48 -10.65 9.04 -1.26
C GLU A 48 -11.29 7.66 -1.54
N ALA A 49 -12.38 7.65 -2.32
CA ALA A 49 -13.05 6.41 -2.71
C ALA A 49 -12.17 5.51 -3.58
N PHE A 50 -11.41 6.09 -4.52
CA PHE A 50 -10.46 5.38 -5.36
C PHE A 50 -9.33 4.78 -4.53
N ALA A 51 -8.69 5.59 -3.68
CA ALA A 51 -7.62 5.18 -2.77
C ALA A 51 -8.04 4.00 -1.88
N HIS A 52 -9.24 4.05 -1.32
CA HIS A 52 -9.80 2.94 -0.55
C HIS A 52 -10.02 1.68 -1.41
N ALA A 53 -10.49 1.83 -2.65
CA ALA A 53 -10.75 0.69 -3.53
C ALA A 53 -9.45 -0.03 -3.95
N VAL A 54 -8.35 0.70 -4.11
CA VAL A 54 -7.04 0.16 -4.53
C VAL A 54 -6.10 -0.11 -3.35
N HIS A 55 -6.59 0.03 -2.11
CA HIS A 55 -5.82 -0.16 -0.87
C HIS A 55 -4.51 0.65 -0.85
N VAL A 56 -4.62 1.94 -1.16
CA VAL A 56 -3.52 2.91 -1.12
C VAL A 56 -3.88 4.02 -0.14
N PRO A 57 -2.96 4.45 0.77
CA PRO A 57 -3.17 5.63 1.58
C PRO A 57 -3.44 6.85 0.69
N VAL A 58 -4.53 7.59 0.94
CA VAL A 58 -4.92 8.72 0.08
C VAL A 58 -3.79 9.75 -0.14
N GLY A 59 -2.94 9.96 0.87
CA GLY A 59 -1.79 10.86 0.78
C GLY A 59 -0.76 10.44 -0.27
N TYR A 60 -0.68 9.15 -0.62
CA TYR A 60 0.26 8.66 -1.64
C TYR A 60 -0.10 9.16 -3.04
N LEU A 61 -1.39 9.42 -3.31
CA LEU A 61 -1.85 9.99 -4.58
C LEU A 61 -1.49 11.47 -4.77
N PHE A 62 -0.94 12.10 -3.73
CA PHE A 62 -0.47 13.49 -3.75
C PHE A 62 1.06 13.60 -3.66
N LEU A 63 1.79 12.49 -3.78
CA LEU A 63 3.24 12.49 -3.91
C LEU A 63 3.67 13.07 -5.27
N THR A 64 4.95 13.39 -5.40
CA THR A 64 5.51 13.82 -6.68
C THR A 64 5.64 12.64 -7.64
N ASP A 65 6.10 11.50 -7.12
CA ASP A 65 6.37 10.28 -7.87
C ASP A 65 5.90 9.04 -7.09
N PRO A 66 5.62 7.92 -7.80
CA PRO A 66 5.28 6.66 -7.16
C PRO A 66 6.33 6.19 -6.13
N PRO A 67 5.92 5.83 -4.90
CA PRO A 67 6.86 5.38 -3.89
C PRO A 67 7.42 3.99 -4.24
N GLN A 68 8.68 3.75 -3.87
CA GLN A 68 9.27 2.42 -3.91
C GLN A 68 8.94 1.66 -2.62
N GLU A 69 8.12 0.62 -2.76
CA GLU A 69 7.76 -0.26 -1.64
C GLU A 69 8.71 -1.45 -1.59
N SER A 70 9.38 -1.62 -0.45
CA SER A 70 10.24 -2.78 -0.17
C SER A 70 9.62 -3.63 0.94
N ILE A 71 9.91 -4.92 0.92
CA ILE A 71 9.47 -5.84 1.98
C ILE A 71 10.39 -5.61 3.20
N PRO A 72 9.85 -5.21 4.36
CA PRO A 72 10.67 -4.82 5.52
C PRO A 72 11.15 -6.01 6.36
N ILE A 73 11.07 -7.23 5.81
CA ILE A 73 11.49 -8.49 6.41
C ILE A 73 12.22 -9.34 5.37
N SER A 74 12.98 -10.33 5.82
CA SER A 74 13.58 -11.32 4.91
C SER A 74 12.48 -12.15 4.24
N ASP A 75 12.46 -12.18 2.90
CA ASP A 75 11.46 -12.94 2.13
C ASP A 75 11.95 -14.37 1.82
N PHE A 76 11.64 -15.30 2.73
CA PHE A 76 11.96 -16.72 2.58
C PHE A 76 11.04 -17.48 1.62
N ARG A 77 10.06 -16.82 0.97
CA ARG A 77 9.15 -17.47 0.01
C ARG A 77 9.80 -17.70 -1.36
N THR A 78 11.07 -17.34 -1.51
CA THR A 78 11.80 -17.42 -2.76
C THR A 78 12.69 -18.67 -2.77
N ILE A 79 12.47 -19.56 -3.75
CA ILE A 79 13.42 -20.63 -4.08
C ILE A 79 14.28 -20.10 -5.23
N ALA A 80 15.61 -20.21 -5.09
CA ALA A 80 16.59 -19.75 -6.09
C ALA A 80 16.62 -18.22 -6.38
N GLY A 81 16.25 -17.38 -5.41
CA GLY A 81 16.54 -15.93 -5.47
C GLY A 81 15.66 -15.11 -6.42
N LYS A 82 14.58 -15.68 -6.99
CA LYS A 82 13.57 -14.89 -7.71
C LYS A 82 12.62 -14.25 -6.69
N ALA A 83 12.98 -13.06 -6.22
CA ALA A 83 12.10 -12.22 -5.40
C ALA A 83 10.76 -11.98 -6.11
N VAL A 84 9.66 -12.04 -5.35
CA VAL A 84 8.38 -11.48 -5.80
C VAL A 84 8.63 -9.98 -6.06
N ARG A 85 8.53 -9.55 -7.32
CA ARG A 85 8.99 -8.22 -7.75
C ARG A 85 8.31 -7.05 -7.04
N ARG A 86 7.08 -7.23 -6.57
CA ARG A 86 6.35 -6.25 -5.75
C ARG A 86 5.45 -6.98 -4.74
N PRO A 87 5.55 -6.69 -3.43
CA PRO A 87 4.61 -7.24 -2.45
C PRO A 87 3.20 -6.72 -2.70
N SER A 88 2.18 -7.52 -2.37
CA SER A 88 0.80 -7.02 -2.43
C SER A 88 0.52 -6.05 -1.28
N PRO A 89 -0.44 -5.13 -1.43
CA PRO A 89 -0.81 -4.17 -0.38
C PRO A 89 -1.20 -4.87 0.93
N ASN A 90 -2.09 -5.86 0.84
CA ASN A 90 -2.53 -6.65 1.99
C ASN A 90 -1.37 -7.37 2.71
N LEU A 91 -0.34 -7.80 1.96
CA LEU A 91 0.84 -8.40 2.55
C LEU A 91 1.64 -7.36 3.35
N LEU A 92 1.88 -6.17 2.79
CA LEU A 92 2.58 -5.11 3.49
C LEU A 92 1.83 -4.69 4.77
N ASP A 93 0.52 -4.47 4.69
CA ASP A 93 -0.31 -4.12 5.84
C ASP A 93 -0.23 -5.19 6.94
N THR A 94 -0.25 -6.47 6.55
CA THR A 94 -0.09 -7.58 7.49
C THR A 94 1.29 -7.57 8.14
N ILE A 95 2.36 -7.36 7.36
CA ILE A 95 3.72 -7.30 7.89
C ILE A 95 3.88 -6.14 8.88
N TYR A 96 3.38 -4.95 8.54
CA TYR A 96 3.44 -3.80 9.44
C TYR A 96 2.67 -4.04 10.74
N THR A 97 1.48 -4.62 10.65
CA THR A 97 0.68 -5.01 11.82
C THR A 97 1.46 -5.97 12.74
N CYS A 98 2.08 -7.00 12.17
CA CYS A 98 2.88 -7.95 12.94
C CYS A 98 4.12 -7.29 13.56
N GLN A 99 4.80 -6.39 12.85
CA GLN A 99 5.96 -5.67 13.36
C GLN A 99 5.60 -4.72 14.51
N GLU A 100 4.44 -4.06 14.44
CA GLU A 100 3.93 -3.22 15.51
C GLU A 100 3.65 -4.04 16.78
N GLN A 101 2.93 -5.16 16.63
CA GLN A 101 2.63 -6.08 17.72
C GLN A 101 3.91 -6.66 18.36
N GLN A 102 4.88 -7.06 17.54
CA GLN A 102 6.17 -7.56 18.00
C GLN A 102 6.95 -6.49 18.77
N SER A 103 6.98 -5.25 18.25
CA SER A 103 7.67 -4.13 18.89
C SER A 103 7.03 -3.80 20.24
N TRP A 104 5.70 -3.72 20.28
CA TRP A 104 4.95 -3.51 21.50
C TRP A 104 5.26 -4.59 22.56
N TYR A 105 5.24 -5.87 22.17
CA TYR A 105 5.50 -6.96 23.12
C TYR A 105 6.94 -6.94 23.63
N ARG A 106 7.91 -6.69 22.75
CA ARG A 106 9.32 -6.53 23.14
C ARG A 106 9.48 -5.45 24.19
N ASP A 107 8.89 -4.28 23.96
CA ASP A 107 9.01 -3.14 24.87
C ASP A 107 8.32 -3.44 26.21
N PHE A 108 7.16 -4.12 26.19
CA PHE A 108 6.50 -4.61 27.40
C PHE A 108 7.37 -5.56 28.23
N VAL A 109 8.00 -6.55 27.59
CA VAL A 109 8.92 -7.52 28.23
C VAL A 109 10.11 -6.80 28.88
N LEU A 110 10.67 -5.78 28.20
CA LEU A 110 11.77 -4.97 28.73
C LEU A 110 11.35 -4.14 29.95
N ILE A 111 10.20 -3.46 29.87
CA ILE A 111 9.67 -2.62 30.97
C ILE A 111 9.37 -3.46 32.21
N THR A 112 8.79 -4.65 32.02
CA THR A 112 8.43 -5.57 33.11
C THR A 112 9.61 -6.40 33.62
N ARG A 113 10.81 -6.24 33.04
CA ARG A 113 12.05 -6.97 33.41
C ARG A 113 11.86 -8.49 33.41
N GLN A 114 11.11 -8.99 32.44
CA GLN A 114 10.96 -10.42 32.23
C GLN A 114 12.35 -11.06 32.00
N PRO A 115 12.59 -12.27 32.51
CA PRO A 115 13.85 -12.97 32.32
C PRO A 115 14.09 -13.22 30.83
N LYS A 116 15.36 -13.16 30.42
CA LYS A 116 15.75 -13.52 29.06
C LYS A 116 15.45 -15.01 28.84
N LEU A 117 14.79 -15.32 27.73
CA LEU A 117 14.55 -16.70 27.33
C LEU A 117 15.85 -17.32 26.81
N ASP A 118 16.11 -18.57 27.19
CA ASP A 118 17.27 -19.33 26.71
C ASP A 118 17.16 -19.69 25.23
N PHE A 119 15.94 -19.68 24.68
CA PHE A 119 15.65 -20.00 23.29
C PHE A 119 14.42 -19.25 22.76
N VAL A 120 14.50 -18.78 21.50
CA VAL A 120 13.39 -18.25 20.71
C VAL A 120 13.49 -18.90 19.34
N GLY A 121 12.47 -19.69 18.96
CA GLY A 121 12.41 -20.44 17.70
C GLY A 121 11.15 -20.12 16.91
#